data_AF-A0A5M9NFT8-F1
#
_entry.id   AF-A0A5M9NFT8-F1
#
_cell.length_a   1.000
_cell.length_b   1.000
_cell.length_c   1.000
_cell.angle_alpha   90.00
_cell.angle_beta   90.00
_cell.angle_gamma   90.00
#
_symmetry.space_group_name_H-M   'P 1'
#
loop_
_entity.id
_entity.type
_entity.pdbx_description
1 polymer ?
#
loop_
_entity_poly.entity_id
_entity_poly.type
_entity_poly.pdbx_seq_one_letter_code
_entity_poly.pdbx_strand_id
1 'polypeptide(L)' 'MNKIKALRQKLGISIYDIAKRTGLAPSYISNLEHGRRTNPSLEVMQKISSTLGKKVEEVFKLN' A
#
# COMPACT_ATOMS: atom_id res chain seq x y z
N MET A 1 -5.22 4.47 9.53
CA MET A 1 -4.40 5.44 8.76
C MET A 1 -3.13 4.72 8.31
N ASN A 2 -2.80 4.72 7.02
CA ASN A 2 -1.63 4.00 6.47
C ASN A 2 -0.56 4.98 5.96
N LYS A 3 0.64 4.47 5.63
CA LYS A 3 1.79 5.24 5.15
C LYS A 3 2.15 4.98 3.68
N ILE A 4 1.26 4.36 2.90
CA ILE A 4 1.55 3.90 1.53
C ILE A 4 2.08 5.06 0.67
N LYS A 5 1.37 6.20 0.64
CA LYS A 5 1.73 7.38 -0.16
C LYS A 5 3.12 7.91 0.19
N ALA A 6 3.40 8.11 1.48
CA ALA A 6 4.68 8.64 1.94
C ALA A 6 5.85 7.71 1.61
N LEU A 7 5.66 6.40 1.80
CA LEU A 7 6.68 5.40 1.54
C LEU A 7 6.97 5.25 0.05
N ARG A 8 5.94 5.19 -0.81
CA ARG A 8 6.16 5.07 -2.26
C ARG A 8 6.83 6.31 -2.85
N GLN A 9 6.50 7.50 -2.34
CA GLN A 9 7.12 8.75 -2.77
C GLN A 9 8.60 8.79 -2.39
N LYS A 10 8.96 8.30 -1.18
CA LYS A 10 10.35 8.13 -0.77
C LYS A 10 11.13 7.15 -1.68
N LEU A 11 10.44 6.15 -2.23
CA LEU A 11 11.01 5.19 -3.19
C LEU A 11 10.99 5.70 -4.65
N GLY A 12 10.37 6.85 -4.92
CA GLY A 12 10.24 7.37 -6.29
C GLY A 12 9.31 6.54 -7.19
N ILE A 13 8.40 5.73 -6.62
CA ILE A 13 7.49 4.87 -7.40
C ILE A 13 6.05 5.39 -7.38
N SER A 14 5.34 5.16 -8.49
CA SER A 14 3.94 5.55 -8.67
C SER A 14 2.97 4.52 -8.09
N ILE A 15 1.68 4.87 -8.04
CA ILE A 15 0.61 3.91 -7.71
C ILE A 15 0.55 2.78 -8.76
N TYR A 16 0.84 3.09 -10.03
CA TYR A 16 0.87 2.10 -11.11
C TYR A 16 2.01 1.10 -10.94
N ASP A 17 3.15 1.51 -10.38
CA ASP A 17 4.26 0.60 -10.07
C ASP A 17 3.87 -0.39 -8.97
N ILE A 18 3.17 0.08 -7.94
CA ILE A 18 2.62 -0.80 -6.90
C ILE A 18 1.61 -1.76 -7.53
N ALA A 19 0.66 -1.25 -8.32
CA ALA A 19 -0.35 -2.04 -9.00
C ALA A 19 0.26 -3.18 -9.84
N LYS A 20 1.28 -2.86 -10.64
CA LYS A 20 2.01 -3.82 -11.47
C LYS A 20 2.70 -4.91 -10.65
N ARG A 21 3.29 -4.56 -9.50
CA ARG A 21 4.02 -5.50 -8.63
C ARG A 21 3.09 -6.36 -7.77
N THR A 22 1.93 -5.83 -7.36
CA THR A 22 1.00 -6.54 -6.48
C THR A 22 -0.14 -7.23 -7.22
N GLY A 23 -0.34 -6.91 -8.50
CA GLY A 23 -1.52 -7.34 -9.27
C GLY A 23 -2.84 -6.69 -8.82
N LEU A 24 -2.76 -5.58 -8.07
CA LEU A 24 -3.95 -4.89 -7.56
C LEU A 24 -4.37 -3.78 -8.52
N ALA A 25 -5.66 -3.44 -8.55
CA ALA A 25 -6.13 -2.29 -9.32
C ALA A 25 -5.51 -0.98 -8.78
N PRO A 26 -5.03 -0.06 -9.64
CA PRO A 26 -4.53 1.25 -9.22
C PRO A 26 -5.55 2.05 -8.39
N SER A 27 -6.84 1.94 -8.74
CA SER A 27 -7.96 2.56 -8.01
C SER A 27 -8.09 2.02 -6.59
N TYR A 28 -7.83 0.73 -6.37
CA TYR A 28 -7.86 0.11 -5.05
C TYR A 28 -6.73 0.63 -4.17
N ILE A 29 -5.51 0.72 -4.70
CA ILE A 29 -4.36 1.30 -3.98
C ILE A 29 -4.63 2.77 -3.65
N SER A 30 -5.13 3.56 -4.61
CA SER A 30 -5.53 4.95 -4.38
C SER A 30 -6.59 5.07 -3.28
N ASN A 31 -7.60 4.20 -3.27
CA ASN A 31 -8.62 4.19 -2.22
C ASN A 31 -8.04 3.86 -0.84
N LEU A 32 -7.04 2.97 -0.77
CA LEU A 32 -6.29 2.73 0.47
C LEU A 32 -5.51 3.98 0.89
N GLU A 33 -4.74 4.62 0.00
CA GLU A 33 -3.96 5.82 0.33
C GLU A 33 -4.80 6.95 0.92
N HIS A 34 -6.01 7.15 0.39
CA HIS A 34 -6.92 8.21 0.81
C HIS A 34 -7.88 7.78 1.92
N GLY A 35 -7.73 6.58 2.49
CA GLY A 35 -8.56 6.09 3.59
C GLY A 35 -10.02 5.80 3.21
N ARG A 36 -10.35 5.77 1.91
CA ARG A 36 -11.68 5.36 1.40
C ARG A 36 -11.91 3.85 1.57
N ARG A 37 -10.82 3.10 1.65
CA ARG A 37 -10.78 1.70 2.09
C ARG A 37 -9.77 1.61 3.23
N THR A 38 -10.15 0.98 4.34
CA THR A 38 -9.35 0.97 5.57
C THR A 38 -9.03 -0.43 6.09
N ASN A 39 -9.73 -1.45 5.61
CA ASN A 39 -9.58 -2.84 6.07
C ASN A 39 -9.24 -3.80 4.90
N PRO A 40 -8.05 -3.69 4.29
CA PRO A 40 -7.56 -4.69 3.34
C PRO A 40 -7.30 -6.04 4.02
N SER A 41 -7.30 -7.14 3.25
CA SER A 41 -6.90 -8.45 3.77
C SER A 41 -5.41 -8.46 4.16
N LEU A 42 -5.02 -9.42 5.01
CA LEU A 42 -3.61 -9.60 5.37
C LEU A 42 -2.72 -9.82 4.15
N GLU A 43 -3.18 -10.62 3.19
CA GLU A 43 -2.46 -10.87 1.93
C GLU A 43 -2.21 -9.57 1.14
N VAL A 44 -3.22 -8.69 1.04
CA VAL A 44 -3.09 -7.38 0.40
C VAL A 44 -2.08 -6.51 1.16
N MET A 45 -2.17 -6.50 2.49
CA MET A 45 -1.24 -5.75 3.33
C MET A 45 0.20 -6.23 3.13
N GLN A 46 0.43 -7.54 3.07
CA GLN A 46 1.73 -8.14 2.80
C GLN A 46 2.25 -7.75 1.41
N LYS A 47 1.44 -7.92 0.35
CA LYS A 47 1.82 -7.56 -1.03
C LYS A 47 2.28 -6.11 -1.14
N ILE A 48 1.51 -5.18 -0.57
CA ILE A 48 1.83 -3.75 -0.59
C ILE A 48 3.09 -3.48 0.24
N SER A 49 3.21 -4.05 1.44
CA SER A 49 4.34 -3.80 2.33
C SER A 49 5.65 -4.35 1.76
N SER A 50 5.62 -5.55 1.18
CA SER A 50 6.76 -6.13 0.46
C SER A 50 7.20 -5.26 -0.73
N THR A 51 6.25 -4.71 -1.48
CA THR A 51 6.55 -3.78 -2.58
C THR A 51 7.24 -2.50 -2.11
N LEU A 52 6.90 -2.05 -0.89
CA LEU A 52 7.51 -0.87 -0.25
C LEU A 52 8.80 -1.21 0.53
N GLY A 53 9.23 -2.47 0.57
CA GLY A 53 10.39 -2.91 1.35
C GLY A 53 10.22 -2.71 2.85
N LYS A 54 9.00 -2.90 3.35
CA LYS A 54 8.59 -2.60 4.72
C LYS A 54 7.82 -3.75 5.35
N LYS A 55 7.84 -3.85 6.68
CA LYS A 55 6.93 -4.74 7.40
C LYS A 55 5.50 -4.20 7.40
N VAL A 56 4.51 -5.07 7.60
CA VAL A 56 3.09 -4.68 7.55
C VAL A 56 2.79 -3.58 8.57
N GLU A 57 3.28 -3.71 9.78
CA GLU A 57 3.12 -2.76 10.89
C GLU A 57 3.79 -1.39 10.64
N GLU A 58 4.78 -1.32 9.75
CA GLU A 58 5.39 -0.05 9.36
C GLU A 58 4.49 0.73 8.39
N VAL A 59 3.70 0.02 7.57
CA VAL A 59 2.85 0.58 6.50
C VAL A 59 1.43 0.82 7.00
N PHE A 60 0.85 -0.16 7.69
CA PHE A 60 -0.52 -0.16 8.19
C PHE A 60 -0.49 -0.07 9.71
N LYS A 61 -1.22 0.89 10.29
CA LYS A 61 -1.48 0.88 11.73
C LYS A 61 -2.46 -0.27 12.01
N LEU A 62 -1.98 -1.30 12.70
CA LEU A 62 -2.82 -2.32 13.29
C LEU A 62 -3.36 -1.73 14.60
N ASN A 63 -4.68 -1.57 14.67
CA ASN A 63 -5.38 -1.20 15.90
C ASN A 63 -5.96 -2.46 16.52
#